data_AF-A0A6I5PK25-F1
#
_entry.id   AF-A0A6I5PK25-F1
#
_cell.length_a   1.000
_cell.length_b   1.000
_cell.length_c   1.000
_cell.angle_alpha   90.00
_cell.angle_beta   90.00
_cell.angle_gamma   90.00
#
_symmetry.space_group_name_H-M   'P 1'
#
loop_
_entity.id
_entity.type
_entity.pdbx_description
1 polymer ?
#
loop_
_entity_poly.entity_id
_entity_poly.type
_entity_poly.pdbx_seq_one_letter_code
_entity_poly.pdbx_strand_id
1 'polypeptide(L)'
;MKLSFLLQSLLMCSCLASYATPFAWAQSDAAEPLTELTETVTDKPEPSTTGTPADDSQEVGDDSPVGLDRRLPMGVLHIEGQSAPIPDWKIVTFDALPAFAEAGQWGEIEWSRGDQIADVLTLGDFQDSFDLHLLTIASIGDSLGLSSESGRKSPLYQIKLSEFRLLERQSISTLVAALPSLLDVPIDKLPLIQDVFKSVAPTYVWQNETLSEFLASNQEFGEIKLSRQILEDYTLADLPGIDRVPLQAFSQWEDAVINEVPMLSSMPWWDFPETVQLDGEIVVVEKSESSDDALTLRPHNSLMESVEWMVGAEANSSLDNRGELSQINEGRGLAGAFPYGPAFQVVPAGRSEVGVETALYFRSCRQAGALLDCSAYGIGPIPLASFPFGSNFFVGENALSLAESFAPPAEIVESVPETEEANVLETVVEIANENKGPIGTVIVVLALAGGTVWWALKGDPIQFVVLTFRWVIAGSRRRKLRSNPAEEAEAQLGTPSDKKSRSL
;
A
#
# COMPACT_ATOMS: atom_id res chain seq x y z
N MET A 1 -45.86 39.98 7.11
CA MET A 1 -45.51 39.26 5.86
C MET A 1 -43.98 39.19 5.74
N LYS A 2 -43.43 38.14 5.08
CA LYS A 2 -41.98 37.76 5.05
C LYS A 2 -41.40 37.06 6.29
N LEU A 3 -42.21 36.29 7.03
CA LEU A 3 -41.70 35.25 7.96
C LEU A 3 -42.49 33.93 7.86
N SER A 4 -43.16 33.69 6.73
CA SER A 4 -44.09 32.56 6.51
C SER A 4 -43.71 31.69 5.29
N PHE A 5 -42.52 31.88 4.73
CA PHE A 5 -42.05 31.15 3.52
C PHE A 5 -40.77 30.34 3.74
N LEU A 6 -40.17 30.39 4.94
CA LEU A 6 -38.99 29.60 5.31
C LEU A 6 -39.32 28.38 6.18
N LEU A 7 -40.54 28.31 6.75
CA LEU A 7 -40.97 27.19 7.59
C LEU A 7 -41.60 26.02 6.81
N GLN A 8 -41.70 26.13 5.48
CA GLN A 8 -42.45 25.19 4.64
C GLN A 8 -41.56 24.28 3.77
N SER A 9 -40.24 24.49 3.78
CA SER A 9 -39.25 23.60 3.12
C SER A 9 -38.62 22.56 4.05
N LEU A 10 -38.85 22.65 5.36
CA LEU A 10 -38.31 21.73 6.38
C LEU A 10 -39.28 20.60 6.78
N LEU A 11 -40.41 20.47 6.07
CA LEU A 11 -41.49 19.52 6.36
C LEU A 11 -41.80 18.54 5.21
N MET A 12 -40.87 18.37 4.26
CA MET A 12 -40.99 17.44 3.12
C MET A 12 -39.75 16.52 2.93
N CYS A 13 -39.06 16.16 4.02
CA CYS A 13 -38.02 15.13 4.01
C CYS A 13 -38.21 14.11 5.16
N SER A 14 -39.45 13.63 5.31
CA SER A 14 -39.81 12.63 6.34
C SER A 14 -40.89 11.67 5.85
N CYS A 15 -40.73 11.16 4.62
CA CYS A 15 -41.53 10.07 4.04
C CYS A 15 -40.64 9.22 3.13
N LEU A 16 -40.21 8.05 3.63
CA LEU A 16 -39.83 6.80 2.95
C LEU A 16 -38.81 6.02 3.81
N ALA A 17 -39.28 5.49 4.93
CA ALA A 17 -38.55 4.51 5.74
C ALA A 17 -39.56 3.48 6.27
N SER A 18 -39.90 2.48 5.46
CA SER A 18 -40.68 1.28 5.83
C SER A 18 -40.60 0.23 4.73
N TYR A 19 -40.70 -1.04 5.12
CA TYR A 19 -40.67 -2.28 4.30
C TYR A 19 -39.29 -2.81 3.87
N ALA A 20 -38.65 -3.54 4.79
CA ALA A 20 -38.30 -4.95 4.58
C ALA A 20 -38.10 -5.65 5.93
N THR A 21 -39.00 -6.58 6.30
CA THR A 21 -38.83 -7.46 7.47
C THR A 21 -38.18 -8.79 7.06
N PRO A 22 -37.38 -9.43 7.93
CA PRO A 22 -36.77 -10.72 7.63
C PRO A 22 -37.81 -11.85 7.62
N PHE A 23 -37.58 -12.87 6.80
CA PHE A 23 -38.33 -14.12 6.84
C PHE A 23 -37.42 -15.25 7.37
N ALA A 24 -37.82 -15.87 8.48
CA ALA A 24 -37.14 -17.01 9.06
C ALA A 24 -38.16 -18.07 9.48
N TRP A 25 -38.06 -19.27 8.91
CA TRP A 25 -38.74 -20.52 9.24
C TRP A 25 -38.14 -21.60 8.30
N ALA A 26 -37.91 -22.86 8.67
CA ALA A 26 -37.68 -23.48 9.96
C ALA A 26 -36.98 -24.84 9.72
N GLN A 27 -36.51 -25.47 10.79
CA GLN A 27 -35.79 -26.74 10.81
C GLN A 27 -36.75 -27.93 10.87
N SER A 28 -36.48 -29.03 10.16
CA SER A 28 -37.09 -30.35 10.42
C SER A 28 -36.25 -31.50 9.88
N ASP A 29 -36.10 -32.55 10.69
CA ASP A 29 -35.15 -33.65 10.51
C ASP A 29 -35.59 -34.79 9.55
N ALA A 30 -34.58 -35.64 9.24
CA ALA A 30 -34.64 -37.09 9.04
C ALA A 30 -35.50 -37.71 7.90
N ALA A 31 -34.82 -38.45 7.01
CA ALA A 31 -34.82 -39.92 7.02
C ALA A 31 -33.92 -40.52 5.91
N GLU A 32 -33.16 -41.57 6.25
CA GLU A 32 -32.64 -42.53 5.26
C GLU A 32 -33.80 -43.40 4.71
N PRO A 33 -33.59 -44.18 3.62
CA PRO A 33 -33.18 -45.56 3.88
C PRO A 33 -32.17 -46.17 2.89
N LEU A 34 -31.48 -47.20 3.39
CA LEU A 34 -30.65 -48.17 2.66
C LEU A 34 -31.46 -49.02 1.65
N THR A 35 -30.82 -49.37 0.54
CA THR A 35 -30.70 -50.72 -0.06
C THR A 35 -29.88 -50.58 -1.36
N GLU A 36 -29.01 -51.46 -1.85
CA GLU A 36 -28.36 -52.73 -1.48
C GLU A 36 -28.14 -53.47 -2.82
N LEU A 37 -26.86 -53.68 -3.18
CA LEU A 37 -26.29 -54.75 -4.03
C LEU A 37 -27.05 -55.28 -5.26
N THR A 38 -26.36 -55.31 -6.41
CA THR A 38 -26.05 -56.61 -7.05
C THR A 38 -24.77 -56.57 -7.91
N GLU A 39 -24.04 -57.68 -7.90
CA GLU A 39 -22.78 -57.90 -8.63
C GLU A 39 -23.01 -58.27 -10.11
N THR A 40 -21.95 -58.26 -10.93
CA THR A 40 -21.67 -59.40 -11.83
C THR A 40 -20.20 -59.49 -12.23
N VAL A 41 -19.69 -60.72 -12.22
CA VAL A 41 -18.30 -61.12 -12.50
C VAL A 41 -18.17 -61.66 -13.93
N THR A 42 -17.03 -61.43 -14.60
CA THR A 42 -16.30 -62.31 -15.57
C THR A 42 -15.27 -61.49 -16.36
N ASP A 43 -14.12 -61.99 -16.84
CA ASP A 43 -13.27 -63.11 -16.42
C ASP A 43 -11.83 -62.89 -16.96
N LYS A 44 -10.84 -63.65 -16.49
CA LYS A 44 -9.41 -63.62 -16.87
C LYS A 44 -9.18 -64.30 -18.25
N PRO A 45 -8.02 -64.15 -18.95
CA PRO A 45 -6.78 -64.83 -18.51
C PRO A 45 -5.45 -64.06 -18.73
N GLU A 46 -4.45 -64.35 -17.89
CA GLU A 46 -3.02 -64.10 -18.16
C GLU A 46 -2.43 -65.22 -19.05
N PRO A 47 -1.14 -65.15 -19.42
CA PRO A 47 -0.20 -66.00 -18.64
C PRO A 47 1.21 -65.40 -18.39
N SER A 48 1.70 -65.51 -17.14
CA SER A 48 3.04 -66.02 -16.69
C SER A 48 4.35 -65.50 -17.34
N THR A 49 5.53 -65.36 -16.72
CA THR A 49 6.16 -65.53 -15.37
C THR A 49 7.63 -65.03 -15.53
N THR A 50 8.55 -64.86 -14.56
CA THR A 50 8.72 -65.27 -13.15
C THR A 50 9.75 -64.34 -12.48
N GLY A 51 9.74 -64.17 -11.15
CA GLY A 51 10.84 -63.49 -10.42
C GLY A 51 10.60 -63.44 -8.91
N THR A 52 11.34 -64.25 -8.15
CA THR A 52 11.22 -64.42 -6.68
C THR A 52 12.11 -63.41 -5.93
N PRO A 53 11.74 -62.95 -4.70
CA PRO A 53 12.20 -61.66 -4.17
C PRO A 53 13.41 -61.75 -3.23
N ALA A 54 13.97 -60.57 -2.90
CA ALA A 54 14.88 -60.39 -1.77
C ALA A 54 14.75 -59.00 -1.14
N ASP A 55 14.76 -59.01 0.19
CA ASP A 55 15.06 -57.97 1.18
C ASP A 55 14.14 -56.74 1.40
N ASP A 56 13.69 -56.64 2.66
CA ASP A 56 13.16 -55.45 3.31
C ASP A 56 14.29 -54.42 3.53
N SER A 57 14.04 -53.15 3.18
CA SER A 57 14.72 -52.00 3.80
C SER A 57 13.86 -50.75 3.62
N GLN A 58 13.38 -50.25 4.76
CA GLN A 58 12.55 -49.05 4.95
C GLN A 58 12.81 -47.92 3.93
N GLU A 59 11.80 -47.59 3.13
CA GLU A 59 11.68 -46.24 2.58
C GLU A 59 11.36 -45.29 3.74
N VAL A 60 12.32 -44.45 4.11
CA VAL A 60 12.09 -43.29 4.96
C VAL A 60 11.29 -42.29 4.15
N GLY A 61 10.11 -41.93 4.63
CA GLY A 61 9.30 -40.87 4.01
C GLY A 61 10.06 -39.55 4.03
N ASP A 62 10.35 -39.02 2.85
CA ASP A 62 11.01 -37.73 2.67
C ASP A 62 9.99 -36.59 2.84
N ASP A 63 9.63 -36.31 4.11
CA ASP A 63 8.87 -35.13 4.53
C ASP A 63 9.75 -33.85 4.48
N SER A 64 10.57 -33.70 3.43
CA SER A 64 11.30 -32.45 3.17
C SER A 64 10.30 -31.34 2.80
N PRO A 65 10.20 -30.25 3.59
CA PRO A 65 9.23 -29.20 3.31
C PRO A 65 9.61 -28.45 2.02
N VAL A 66 8.75 -28.59 1.01
CA VAL A 66 8.84 -27.86 -0.25
C VAL A 66 8.80 -26.34 0.02
N GLY A 67 9.93 -25.66 -0.19
CA GLY A 67 9.98 -24.19 -0.30
C GLY A 67 10.90 -23.41 0.65
N LEU A 68 11.49 -24.01 1.70
CA LEU A 68 12.13 -23.25 2.80
C LEU A 68 13.62 -22.89 2.67
N ASP A 69 14.38 -23.41 1.69
CA ASP A 69 15.84 -23.14 1.57
C ASP A 69 16.22 -22.30 0.31
N ARG A 70 15.33 -21.40 -0.12
CA ARG A 70 15.74 -20.30 -1.03
C ARG A 70 16.43 -19.21 -0.23
N ARG A 71 17.73 -19.38 -0.01
CA ARG A 71 18.58 -18.29 0.50
C ARG A 71 18.70 -17.22 -0.58
N LEU A 72 18.42 -15.97 -0.21
CA LEU A 72 18.62 -14.84 -1.11
C LEU A 72 20.10 -14.71 -1.51
N PRO A 73 20.39 -14.27 -2.75
CA PRO A 73 21.74 -13.92 -3.13
C PRO A 73 22.21 -12.75 -2.26
N MET A 74 23.38 -12.88 -1.64
CA MET A 74 23.95 -11.86 -0.74
C MET A 74 25.17 -11.20 -1.37
N GLY A 75 25.17 -9.88 -1.38
CA GLY A 75 26.32 -9.02 -1.66
C GLY A 75 26.96 -8.48 -0.37
N VAL A 76 27.88 -7.51 -0.54
CA VAL A 76 28.51 -6.79 0.57
C VAL A 76 28.41 -5.29 0.31
N LEU A 77 27.81 -4.57 1.24
CA LEU A 77 27.76 -3.11 1.29
C LEU A 77 29.01 -2.57 1.99
N HIS A 78 29.58 -1.49 1.48
CA HIS A 78 30.75 -0.82 2.06
C HIS A 78 30.44 0.65 2.36
N ILE A 79 30.45 1.03 3.63
CA ILE A 79 30.21 2.41 4.11
C ILE A 79 31.34 2.77 5.08
N GLU A 80 31.99 3.92 4.88
CA GLU A 80 33.06 4.48 5.74
C GLU A 80 34.17 3.48 6.18
N GLY A 81 34.51 2.50 5.33
CA GLY A 81 35.51 1.46 5.61
C GLY A 81 35.00 0.26 6.41
N GLN A 82 33.73 0.27 6.82
CA GLN A 82 33.01 -0.87 7.34
C GLN A 82 32.39 -1.69 6.20
N SER A 83 31.90 -2.89 6.52
CA SER A 83 31.32 -3.81 5.53
C SER A 83 30.18 -4.62 6.16
N ALA A 84 29.02 -4.70 5.51
CA ALA A 84 27.88 -5.49 5.97
C ALA A 84 27.35 -6.39 4.84
N PRO A 85 26.94 -7.64 5.12
CA PRO A 85 26.24 -8.46 4.15
C PRO A 85 24.81 -7.92 3.95
N ILE A 86 24.42 -7.74 2.69
CA ILE A 86 23.06 -7.31 2.28
C ILE A 86 22.57 -8.21 1.14
N PRO A 87 21.27 -8.33 0.87
CA PRO A 87 20.80 -8.97 -0.36
C PRO A 87 21.33 -8.24 -1.59
N ASP A 88 21.66 -8.98 -2.65
CA ASP A 88 22.11 -8.38 -3.91
C ASP A 88 20.89 -7.96 -4.75
N TRP A 89 20.35 -6.78 -4.43
CA TRP A 89 19.14 -6.21 -5.06
C TRP A 89 19.22 -6.07 -6.58
N LYS A 90 20.41 -6.19 -7.19
CA LYS A 90 20.62 -6.23 -8.64
C LYS A 90 20.17 -7.53 -9.29
N ILE A 91 19.94 -8.57 -8.51
CA ILE A 91 19.48 -9.89 -8.96
C ILE A 91 18.34 -10.48 -8.10
N VAL A 92 17.97 -9.82 -6.99
CA VAL A 92 16.72 -10.11 -6.28
C VAL A 92 15.55 -9.57 -7.09
N THR A 93 14.57 -10.44 -7.32
CA THR A 93 13.28 -10.19 -7.98
C THR A 93 12.16 -10.60 -7.02
N PHE A 94 10.89 -10.35 -7.34
CA PHE A 94 9.79 -10.90 -6.53
C PHE A 94 9.77 -12.45 -6.56
N ASP A 95 10.03 -13.07 -7.72
CA ASP A 95 10.13 -14.53 -7.87
C ASP A 95 11.30 -15.15 -7.06
N ALA A 96 12.30 -14.35 -6.70
CA ALA A 96 13.49 -14.80 -5.97
C ALA A 96 13.30 -14.76 -4.45
N LEU A 97 12.31 -14.01 -3.94
CA LEU A 97 12.02 -13.92 -2.52
C LEU A 97 11.47 -15.26 -1.98
N PRO A 98 11.71 -15.57 -0.70
CA PRO A 98 11.01 -16.66 -0.04
C PRO A 98 9.50 -16.43 -0.01
N ALA A 99 8.75 -17.52 0.07
CA ALA A 99 7.32 -17.48 0.32
C ALA A 99 6.99 -16.90 1.71
N PHE A 100 5.73 -16.52 1.93
CA PHE A 100 5.20 -16.28 3.27
C PHE A 100 5.44 -17.52 4.15
N ALA A 101 6.16 -17.35 5.26
CA ALA A 101 6.50 -18.46 6.15
C ALA A 101 5.30 -18.97 6.96
N GLU A 102 4.29 -18.12 7.13
CA GLU A 102 3.07 -18.34 7.92
C GLU A 102 1.87 -17.77 7.18
N ALA A 103 0.66 -18.26 7.49
CA ALA A 103 -0.59 -17.68 6.99
C ALA A 103 -0.99 -16.48 7.86
N GLY A 104 -1.67 -15.49 7.29
CA GLY A 104 -2.06 -14.29 8.02
C GLY A 104 -3.06 -13.41 7.29
N GLN A 105 -3.42 -12.31 7.95
CA GLN A 105 -4.39 -11.32 7.48
C GLN A 105 -3.97 -9.93 7.93
N TRP A 106 -4.12 -8.94 7.05
CA TRP A 106 -3.85 -7.53 7.32
C TRP A 106 -4.91 -6.65 6.66
N GLY A 107 -5.94 -6.30 7.42
CA GLY A 107 -7.15 -5.68 6.87
C GLY A 107 -7.88 -6.65 5.94
N GLU A 108 -8.09 -6.24 4.69
CA GLU A 108 -8.76 -7.06 3.65
C GLU A 108 -7.80 -8.02 2.92
N ILE A 109 -6.49 -7.90 3.14
CA ILE A 109 -5.49 -8.79 2.52
C ILE A 109 -5.33 -10.04 3.39
N GLU A 110 -5.47 -11.22 2.78
CA GLU A 110 -5.27 -12.54 3.39
C GLU A 110 -4.24 -13.33 2.59
N TRP A 111 -3.38 -14.10 3.26
CA TRP A 111 -2.39 -14.97 2.60
C TRP A 111 -2.24 -16.31 3.35
N SER A 112 -1.87 -17.34 2.60
CA SER A 112 -1.50 -18.65 3.11
C SER A 112 0.02 -18.80 3.21
N ARG A 113 0.45 -19.70 4.10
CA ARG A 113 1.84 -20.16 4.13
C ARG A 113 2.19 -20.80 2.78
N GLY A 114 3.28 -20.35 2.17
CA GLY A 114 3.73 -20.83 0.86
C GLY A 114 3.36 -19.91 -0.31
N ASP A 115 2.46 -18.95 -0.12
CA ASP A 115 2.12 -17.96 -1.14
C ASP A 115 3.33 -17.08 -1.48
N GLN A 116 3.39 -16.57 -2.72
CA GLN A 116 4.40 -15.60 -3.13
C GLN A 116 3.90 -14.17 -2.90
N ILE A 117 4.81 -13.25 -2.59
CA ILE A 117 4.50 -11.82 -2.48
C ILE A 117 3.82 -11.31 -3.76
N ALA A 118 4.25 -11.79 -4.93
CA ALA A 118 3.74 -11.35 -6.22
C ALA A 118 2.28 -11.79 -6.52
N ASP A 119 1.75 -12.75 -5.75
CA ASP A 119 0.35 -13.19 -5.81
C ASP A 119 -0.56 -12.47 -4.80
N VAL A 120 0.03 -11.77 -3.81
CA VAL A 120 -0.69 -11.16 -2.68
C VAL A 120 -0.67 -9.63 -2.74
N LEU A 121 0.49 -9.02 -3.02
CA LEU A 121 0.63 -7.56 -3.08
C LEU A 121 0.31 -7.01 -4.47
N THR A 122 -0.17 -5.78 -4.49
CA THR A 122 -0.65 -5.05 -5.66
C THR A 122 0.35 -4.01 -6.17
N LEU A 123 0.13 -3.49 -7.38
CA LEU A 123 0.84 -2.33 -7.89
C LEU A 123 0.63 -1.08 -7.02
N GLY A 124 -0.56 -0.93 -6.42
CA GLY A 124 -0.89 0.19 -5.52
C GLY A 124 -0.05 0.19 -4.25
N ASP A 125 0.23 -1.00 -3.70
CA ASP A 125 1.02 -1.16 -2.47
C ASP A 125 2.46 -0.62 -2.59
N PHE A 126 2.98 -0.52 -3.82
CA PHE A 126 4.34 -0.03 -4.11
C PHE A 126 4.39 1.39 -4.71
N GLN A 127 3.27 2.12 -4.73
CA GLN A 127 3.15 3.39 -5.47
C GLN A 127 3.87 4.60 -4.85
N ASP A 128 4.47 4.47 -3.66
CA ASP A 128 5.31 5.49 -3.01
C ASP A 128 6.72 5.02 -2.66
N SER A 129 7.12 3.86 -3.20
CA SER A 129 8.34 3.18 -2.78
C SER A 129 9.16 2.58 -3.93
N PHE A 130 8.51 1.99 -4.95
CA PHE A 130 9.18 1.52 -6.17
C PHE A 130 8.60 2.12 -7.46
N ASP A 131 7.50 2.89 -7.38
CA ASP A 131 6.86 3.52 -8.53
C ASP A 131 6.51 2.54 -9.66
N LEU A 132 6.17 1.29 -9.32
CA LEU A 132 5.89 0.21 -10.30
C LEU A 132 4.81 0.61 -11.31
N HIS A 133 3.85 1.44 -10.90
CA HIS A 133 2.78 1.99 -11.72
C HIS A 133 3.26 2.85 -12.91
N LEU A 134 4.49 3.37 -12.87
CA LEU A 134 5.13 4.11 -13.96
C LEU A 134 5.75 3.20 -15.03
N LEU A 135 5.93 1.90 -14.75
CA LEU A 135 6.49 0.95 -15.70
C LEU A 135 5.59 0.75 -16.94
N THR A 136 6.22 0.29 -18.01
CA THR A 136 5.58 -0.17 -19.24
C THR A 136 6.03 -1.61 -19.52
N ILE A 137 5.27 -2.38 -20.30
CA ILE A 137 5.68 -3.75 -20.65
C ILE A 137 7.00 -3.74 -21.46
N ALA A 138 7.24 -2.71 -22.27
CA ALA A 138 8.49 -2.48 -22.97
C ALA A 138 9.67 -2.26 -22.02
N SER A 139 9.53 -1.43 -20.98
CA SER A 139 10.62 -1.17 -20.02
C SER A 139 10.96 -2.40 -19.15
N ILE A 140 9.95 -3.22 -18.81
CA ILE A 140 10.17 -4.52 -18.16
C ILE A 140 10.92 -5.46 -19.12
N GLY A 141 10.49 -5.53 -20.39
CA GLY A 141 11.16 -6.30 -21.43
C GLY A 141 12.60 -5.85 -21.73
N ASP A 142 12.89 -4.55 -21.61
CA ASP A 142 14.22 -3.98 -21.79
C ASP A 142 15.17 -4.41 -20.65
N SER A 143 14.75 -4.31 -19.38
CA SER A 143 15.50 -4.81 -18.21
C SER A 143 15.85 -6.31 -18.36
N LEU A 144 14.88 -7.11 -18.81
CA LEU A 144 15.05 -8.55 -19.03
C LEU A 144 15.77 -8.92 -20.35
N GLY A 145 16.20 -7.93 -21.16
CA GLY A 145 16.93 -8.16 -22.42
C GLY A 145 16.10 -8.74 -23.58
N LEU A 146 14.77 -8.75 -23.46
CA LEU A 146 13.83 -9.36 -24.41
C LEU A 146 13.61 -8.49 -25.67
N SER A 147 13.91 -7.19 -25.59
CA SER A 147 13.87 -6.25 -26.73
C SER A 147 15.06 -6.37 -27.70
N SER A 148 15.91 -7.39 -27.54
CA SER A 148 17.13 -7.60 -28.33
C SER A 148 16.90 -7.91 -29.82
N GLU A 149 15.72 -8.42 -30.20
CA GLU A 149 15.29 -8.52 -31.61
C GLU A 149 14.26 -7.44 -31.96
N SER A 150 14.31 -6.91 -33.19
CA SER A 150 13.40 -5.84 -33.63
C SER A 150 12.06 -6.35 -34.19
N GLY A 151 10.97 -5.73 -33.77
CA GLY A 151 9.61 -6.01 -34.27
C GLY A 151 9.08 -7.38 -33.84
N ARG A 152 8.07 -7.91 -34.55
CA ARG A 152 7.28 -9.11 -34.20
C ARG A 152 8.05 -10.44 -33.97
N LYS A 153 9.39 -10.44 -34.06
CA LYS A 153 10.22 -11.60 -33.69
C LYS A 153 10.73 -11.55 -32.25
N SER A 154 10.82 -10.36 -31.63
CA SER A 154 11.16 -10.21 -30.23
C SER A 154 10.35 -11.18 -29.35
N PRO A 155 10.98 -11.87 -28.40
CA PRO A 155 10.29 -12.62 -27.35
C PRO A 155 9.18 -11.80 -26.67
N LEU A 156 9.39 -10.48 -26.46
CA LEU A 156 8.41 -9.56 -25.90
C LEU A 156 7.08 -9.62 -26.66
N TYR A 157 7.12 -9.52 -27.99
CA TYR A 157 5.91 -9.51 -28.82
C TYR A 157 5.28 -10.91 -29.01
N GLN A 158 5.86 -11.98 -28.44
CA GLN A 158 5.29 -13.34 -28.44
C GLN A 158 4.45 -13.64 -27.19
N ILE A 159 4.54 -12.81 -26.14
CA ILE A 159 3.75 -12.92 -24.91
C ILE A 159 2.26 -12.78 -25.21
N LYS A 160 1.42 -13.65 -24.63
CA LYS A 160 -0.03 -13.60 -24.83
C LYS A 160 -0.66 -12.42 -24.10
N LEU A 161 -1.71 -11.84 -24.69
CA LEU A 161 -2.49 -10.80 -24.01
C LEU A 161 -3.18 -11.32 -22.74
N SER A 162 -3.50 -12.62 -22.68
CA SER A 162 -4.05 -13.28 -21.48
C SER A 162 -3.09 -13.37 -20.29
N GLU A 163 -1.78 -13.17 -20.50
CA GLU A 163 -0.80 -13.06 -19.41
C GLU A 163 -0.84 -11.66 -18.78
N PHE A 164 -1.27 -10.63 -19.53
CA PHE A 164 -1.47 -9.28 -19.02
C PHE A 164 -2.90 -9.11 -18.51
N ARG A 165 -3.18 -9.71 -17.35
CA ARG A 165 -4.53 -9.82 -16.77
C ARG A 165 -5.17 -8.47 -16.42
N LEU A 166 -4.39 -7.39 -16.29
CA LEU A 166 -4.91 -6.02 -16.22
C LEU A 166 -5.78 -5.63 -17.44
N LEU A 167 -5.57 -6.27 -18.60
CA LEU A 167 -6.44 -6.13 -19.78
C LEU A 167 -7.84 -6.70 -19.54
N GLU A 168 -8.00 -7.79 -18.77
CA GLU A 168 -9.31 -8.39 -18.44
C GLU A 168 -10.23 -7.41 -17.67
N ARG A 169 -9.61 -6.41 -17.01
CA ARG A 169 -10.33 -5.36 -16.26
C ARG A 169 -10.85 -4.23 -17.16
N GLN A 170 -10.34 -4.12 -18.39
CA GLN A 170 -10.65 -3.01 -19.30
C GLN A 170 -11.92 -3.25 -20.12
N SER A 171 -12.65 -2.17 -20.39
CA SER A 171 -13.60 -2.09 -21.50
C SER A 171 -12.93 -1.47 -22.72
N ILE A 172 -13.57 -1.49 -23.89
CA ILE A 172 -13.07 -0.76 -25.06
C ILE A 172 -12.93 0.74 -24.77
N SER A 173 -13.87 1.33 -24.03
CA SER A 173 -13.81 2.72 -23.55
C SER A 173 -12.56 2.99 -22.70
N THR A 174 -12.24 2.14 -21.73
CA THR A 174 -11.05 2.36 -20.87
C THR A 174 -9.75 2.01 -21.58
N LEU A 175 -9.75 1.02 -22.49
CA LEU A 175 -8.60 0.69 -23.32
C LEU A 175 -8.20 1.85 -24.25
N VAL A 176 -9.16 2.49 -24.93
CA VAL A 176 -8.84 3.66 -25.78
C VAL A 176 -8.52 4.91 -24.98
N ALA A 177 -8.93 5.00 -23.71
CA ALA A 177 -8.46 6.06 -22.81
C ALA A 177 -6.98 5.85 -22.43
N ALA A 178 -6.56 4.60 -22.17
CA ALA A 178 -5.17 4.24 -21.88
C ALA A 178 -4.27 4.30 -23.12
N LEU A 179 -4.81 3.95 -24.30
CA LEU A 179 -4.10 3.91 -25.58
C LEU A 179 -4.86 4.68 -26.68
N PRO A 180 -4.85 6.04 -26.66
CA PRO A 180 -5.63 6.87 -27.57
C PRO A 180 -5.33 6.67 -29.06
N SER A 181 -4.13 6.20 -29.40
CA SER A 181 -3.73 5.92 -30.79
C SER A 181 -4.57 4.83 -31.47
N LEU A 182 -5.31 4.00 -30.73
CA LEU A 182 -6.25 3.04 -31.33
C LEU A 182 -7.44 3.72 -32.02
N LEU A 183 -7.81 4.95 -31.61
CA LEU A 183 -8.97 5.67 -32.14
C LEU A 183 -8.84 6.02 -33.63
N ASP A 184 -7.61 6.19 -34.12
CA ASP A 184 -7.30 6.51 -35.53
C ASP A 184 -7.09 5.26 -36.40
N VAL A 185 -7.07 4.06 -35.80
CA VAL A 185 -6.85 2.82 -36.55
C VAL A 185 -8.18 2.31 -37.12
N PRO A 186 -8.24 1.92 -38.41
CA PRO A 186 -9.41 1.25 -38.98
C PRO A 186 -9.71 -0.07 -38.29
N ILE A 187 -10.99 -0.35 -38.01
CA ILE A 187 -11.40 -1.58 -37.31
C ILE A 187 -10.95 -2.84 -38.06
N ASP A 188 -10.90 -2.79 -39.39
CA ASP A 188 -10.42 -3.90 -40.23
C ASP A 188 -8.93 -4.26 -40.00
N LYS A 189 -8.15 -3.39 -39.33
CA LYS A 189 -6.76 -3.60 -38.89
C LYS A 189 -6.61 -3.98 -37.41
N LEU A 190 -7.71 -4.13 -36.67
CA LEU A 190 -7.72 -4.50 -35.25
C LEU A 190 -8.45 -5.85 -35.02
N PRO A 191 -7.84 -7.01 -35.35
CA PRO A 191 -8.50 -8.32 -35.22
C PRO A 191 -9.07 -8.59 -33.82
N LEU A 192 -8.31 -8.27 -32.76
CA LEU A 192 -8.75 -8.38 -31.37
C LEU A 192 -10.09 -7.66 -31.14
N ILE A 193 -10.18 -6.41 -31.59
CA ILE A 193 -11.38 -5.56 -31.41
C ILE A 193 -12.55 -6.11 -32.23
N GLN A 194 -12.30 -6.62 -33.44
CA GLN A 194 -13.34 -7.28 -34.23
C GLN A 194 -13.91 -8.51 -33.52
N ASP A 195 -13.09 -9.32 -32.86
CA ASP A 195 -13.55 -10.52 -32.15
C ASP A 195 -14.27 -10.18 -30.85
N VAL A 196 -13.80 -9.17 -30.12
CA VAL A 196 -14.55 -8.58 -29.00
C VAL A 196 -15.92 -8.10 -29.46
N PHE A 197 -16.02 -7.39 -30.58
CA PHE A 197 -17.29 -6.90 -31.10
C PHE A 197 -18.19 -8.02 -31.67
N LYS A 198 -17.64 -9.06 -32.28
CA LYS A 198 -18.40 -10.25 -32.74
C LYS A 198 -19.10 -10.97 -31.58
N SER A 199 -18.62 -10.86 -30.34
CA SER A 199 -19.28 -11.47 -29.18
C SER A 199 -20.70 -10.93 -28.93
N VAL A 200 -20.98 -9.67 -29.33
CA VAL A 200 -22.31 -9.05 -29.24
C VAL A 200 -22.99 -8.89 -30.60
N ALA A 201 -22.22 -8.72 -31.68
CA ALA A 201 -22.71 -8.46 -33.03
C ALA A 201 -22.07 -9.39 -34.08
N PRO A 202 -22.31 -10.73 -34.02
CA PRO A 202 -21.59 -11.72 -34.82
C PRO A 202 -21.86 -11.65 -36.33
N THR A 203 -22.92 -10.93 -36.74
CA THR A 203 -23.30 -10.73 -38.15
C THR A 203 -22.86 -9.37 -38.71
N TYR A 204 -22.20 -8.53 -37.91
CA TYR A 204 -21.74 -7.22 -38.36
C TYR A 204 -20.54 -7.35 -39.31
N VAL A 205 -20.51 -6.51 -40.35
CA VAL A 205 -19.43 -6.45 -41.33
C VAL A 205 -18.69 -5.13 -41.18
N TRP A 206 -17.50 -5.19 -40.60
CA TRP A 206 -16.64 -4.03 -40.35
C TRP A 206 -16.26 -3.35 -41.68
N GLN A 207 -16.49 -2.05 -41.78
CA GLN A 207 -16.04 -1.24 -42.91
C GLN A 207 -14.64 -0.66 -42.62
N ASN A 208 -14.10 0.12 -43.57
CA ASN A 208 -12.85 0.86 -43.38
C ASN A 208 -13.07 2.16 -42.58
N GLU A 209 -13.94 2.12 -41.56
CA GLU A 209 -14.15 3.20 -40.60
C GLU A 209 -13.14 3.07 -39.45
N THR A 210 -12.77 4.20 -38.85
CA THR A 210 -11.89 4.20 -37.67
C THR A 210 -12.64 3.75 -36.42
N LEU A 211 -11.91 3.29 -35.41
CA LEU A 211 -12.51 2.96 -34.11
C LEU A 211 -13.23 4.18 -33.49
N SER A 212 -12.74 5.40 -33.70
CA SER A 212 -13.43 6.63 -33.27
C SER A 212 -14.75 6.89 -34.00
N GLU A 213 -14.79 6.76 -35.33
CA GLU A 213 -16.01 6.93 -36.14
C GLU A 213 -17.10 5.93 -35.72
N PHE A 214 -16.70 4.68 -35.50
CA PHE A 214 -17.60 3.61 -35.07
C PHE A 214 -18.14 3.83 -33.65
N LEU A 215 -17.28 4.09 -32.66
CA LEU A 215 -17.69 4.29 -31.26
C LEU A 215 -18.55 5.54 -31.08
N ALA A 216 -18.35 6.58 -31.90
CA ALA A 216 -19.22 7.77 -31.90
C ALA A 216 -20.67 7.44 -32.29
N SER A 217 -20.87 6.40 -33.11
CA SER A 217 -22.17 5.97 -33.62
C SER A 217 -22.79 4.80 -32.82
N ASN A 218 -21.95 4.00 -32.14
CA ASN A 218 -22.34 2.76 -31.45
C ASN A 218 -21.70 2.72 -30.03
N GLN A 219 -22.13 3.63 -29.16
CA GLN A 219 -21.51 3.86 -27.85
C GLN A 219 -21.54 2.64 -26.93
N GLU A 220 -22.53 1.75 -27.09
CA GLU A 220 -22.66 0.51 -26.33
C GLU A 220 -21.49 -0.46 -26.54
N PHE A 221 -20.75 -0.35 -27.65
CA PHE A 221 -19.57 -1.16 -27.91
C PHE A 221 -18.35 -0.72 -27.09
N GLY A 222 -18.36 0.51 -26.57
CA GLY A 222 -17.35 1.01 -25.63
C GLY A 222 -17.35 0.22 -24.31
N GLU A 223 -18.51 -0.22 -23.84
CA GLU A 223 -18.67 -0.89 -22.54
C GLU A 223 -18.38 -2.39 -22.57
N ILE A 224 -18.05 -2.95 -23.74
CA ILE A 224 -17.67 -4.36 -23.86
C ILE A 224 -16.31 -4.58 -23.20
N LYS A 225 -16.24 -5.47 -22.22
CA LYS A 225 -14.99 -5.88 -21.56
C LYS A 225 -14.17 -6.83 -22.42
N LEU A 226 -12.85 -6.71 -22.33
CA LEU A 226 -11.93 -7.69 -22.90
C LEU A 226 -12.03 -8.99 -22.09
N SER A 227 -12.53 -10.06 -22.69
CA SER A 227 -12.61 -11.36 -22.00
C SER A 227 -11.31 -12.15 -22.17
N ARG A 228 -10.86 -12.80 -21.09
CA ARG A 228 -9.67 -13.67 -21.08
C ARG A 228 -9.63 -14.64 -22.25
N GLN A 229 -10.76 -15.28 -22.55
CA GLN A 229 -10.85 -16.28 -23.62
C GLN A 229 -10.60 -15.70 -25.02
N ILE A 230 -10.86 -14.41 -25.25
CA ILE A 230 -10.45 -13.74 -26.49
C ILE A 230 -8.95 -13.39 -26.40
N LEU A 231 -8.47 -12.87 -25.27
CA LEU A 231 -7.06 -12.50 -25.07
C LEU A 231 -6.07 -13.68 -25.18
N GLU A 232 -6.53 -14.92 -24.99
CA GLU A 232 -5.72 -16.15 -25.15
C GLU A 232 -5.30 -16.43 -26.61
N ASP A 233 -6.04 -15.92 -27.60
CA ASP A 233 -5.76 -16.09 -29.03
C ASP A 233 -4.80 -15.01 -29.60
N TYR A 234 -4.45 -14.00 -28.80
CA TYR A 234 -3.71 -12.81 -29.24
C TYR A 234 -2.43 -12.59 -28.45
N THR A 235 -1.47 -11.91 -29.08
CA THR A 235 -0.18 -11.54 -28.48
C THR A 235 -0.01 -10.02 -28.35
N LEU A 236 1.00 -9.56 -27.61
CA LEU A 236 1.39 -8.14 -27.58
C LEU A 236 1.69 -7.59 -28.99
N ALA A 237 2.04 -8.43 -29.97
CA ALA A 237 2.19 -8.03 -31.37
C ALA A 237 0.90 -7.55 -32.04
N ASP A 238 -0.27 -7.92 -31.52
CA ASP A 238 -1.59 -7.76 -32.15
C ASP A 238 -2.41 -6.60 -31.60
N LEU A 239 -1.92 -5.94 -30.54
CA LEU A 239 -2.48 -4.71 -29.96
C LEU A 239 -1.45 -3.57 -30.03
N PRO A 240 -1.36 -2.83 -31.16
CA PRO A 240 -0.23 -1.95 -31.44
C PRO A 240 -0.05 -0.82 -30.43
N GLY A 241 1.13 -0.76 -29.79
CA GLY A 241 1.51 0.30 -28.86
C GLY A 241 1.16 0.04 -27.39
N ILE A 242 0.49 -1.07 -27.09
CA ILE A 242 0.15 -1.47 -25.71
C ILE A 242 1.39 -1.64 -24.83
N ASP A 243 2.52 -2.03 -25.44
CA ASP A 243 3.82 -2.22 -24.82
C ASP A 243 4.36 -0.95 -24.15
N ARG A 244 3.89 0.23 -24.56
CA ARG A 244 4.41 1.54 -24.13
C ARG A 244 3.46 2.32 -23.23
N VAL A 245 2.31 1.73 -22.89
CA VAL A 245 1.33 2.34 -22.00
C VAL A 245 1.81 2.15 -20.55
N PRO A 246 1.97 3.22 -19.75
CA PRO A 246 2.28 3.09 -18.33
C PRO A 246 1.18 2.32 -17.61
N LEU A 247 1.52 1.45 -16.66
CA LEU A 247 0.54 0.62 -15.94
C LEU A 247 -0.57 1.46 -15.28
N GLN A 248 -0.23 2.65 -14.76
CA GLN A 248 -1.18 3.61 -14.18
C GLN A 248 -2.27 4.14 -15.14
N ALA A 249 -2.09 3.99 -16.46
CA ALA A 249 -3.07 4.48 -17.44
C ALA A 249 -4.27 3.53 -17.62
N PHE A 250 -4.17 2.30 -17.13
CA PHE A 250 -5.25 1.31 -17.18
C PHE A 250 -6.22 1.50 -15.99
N SER A 251 -7.50 1.21 -16.21
CA SER A 251 -8.49 1.23 -15.12
C SER A 251 -8.20 0.12 -14.11
N GLN A 252 -8.36 0.41 -12.81
CA GLN A 252 -8.14 -0.54 -11.70
C GLN A 252 -6.72 -1.14 -11.67
N TRP A 253 -5.70 -0.35 -12.03
CA TRP A 253 -4.30 -0.75 -11.94
C TRP A 253 -3.84 -0.92 -10.48
N GLU A 254 -4.31 -0.07 -9.56
CA GLU A 254 -3.98 -0.13 -8.13
C GLU A 254 -4.29 -1.52 -7.55
N ASP A 255 -5.40 -2.12 -7.97
CA ASP A 255 -5.92 -3.41 -7.50
C ASP A 255 -5.30 -4.63 -8.21
N ALA A 256 -4.29 -4.46 -9.07
CA ALA A 256 -3.66 -5.56 -9.82
C ALA A 256 -2.48 -6.13 -9.03
N VAL A 257 -2.50 -7.44 -8.73
CA VAL A 257 -1.35 -8.12 -8.11
C VAL A 257 -0.16 -8.16 -9.07
N ILE A 258 1.07 -8.22 -8.55
CA ILE A 258 2.29 -8.16 -9.38
C ILE A 258 2.28 -9.20 -10.52
N ASN A 259 1.81 -10.43 -10.24
CA ASN A 259 1.69 -11.52 -11.22
C ASN A 259 0.58 -11.32 -12.28
N GLU A 260 -0.23 -10.25 -12.21
CA GLU A 260 -1.15 -9.85 -13.29
C GLU A 260 -0.47 -9.00 -14.39
N VAL A 261 0.79 -8.59 -14.17
CA VAL A 261 1.63 -7.90 -15.15
C VAL A 261 2.71 -8.87 -15.65
N PRO A 262 2.81 -9.12 -16.97
CA PRO A 262 3.71 -10.14 -17.49
C PRO A 262 5.16 -9.77 -17.20
N MET A 263 5.91 -10.75 -16.67
CA MET A 263 7.34 -10.66 -16.34
C MET A 263 7.73 -9.70 -15.20
N LEU A 264 6.80 -8.94 -14.62
CA LEU A 264 7.13 -7.95 -13.58
C LEU A 264 7.73 -8.61 -12.33
N SER A 265 7.26 -9.80 -11.97
CA SER A 265 7.78 -10.55 -10.82
C SER A 265 9.23 -11.02 -11.01
N SER A 266 9.67 -11.17 -12.26
CA SER A 266 11.02 -11.57 -12.66
C SER A 266 11.97 -10.38 -12.84
N MET A 267 11.49 -9.14 -12.73
CA MET A 267 12.31 -7.94 -12.87
C MET A 267 13.18 -7.70 -11.61
N PRO A 268 14.48 -7.40 -11.75
CA PRO A 268 15.33 -7.04 -10.60
C PRO A 268 14.87 -5.75 -9.92
N TRP A 269 14.88 -5.75 -8.60
CA TRP A 269 14.43 -4.60 -7.80
C TRP A 269 15.32 -3.36 -7.95
N TRP A 270 16.56 -3.53 -8.40
CA TRP A 270 17.47 -2.44 -8.77
C TRP A 270 17.07 -1.72 -10.07
N ASP A 271 16.24 -2.33 -10.92
CA ASP A 271 15.83 -1.75 -12.21
C ASP A 271 14.48 -1.02 -12.14
N PHE A 272 13.83 -0.98 -10.97
CA PHE A 272 12.57 -0.27 -10.75
C PHE A 272 12.72 1.25 -10.89
N PRO A 273 11.63 2.00 -11.22
CA PRO A 273 11.70 3.45 -11.42
C PRO A 273 12.21 4.23 -10.21
N GLU A 274 11.76 3.87 -9.01
CA GLU A 274 12.44 4.20 -7.74
C GLU A 274 13.12 2.91 -7.24
N THR A 275 14.41 2.99 -6.95
CA THR A 275 15.25 1.83 -6.64
C THR A 275 15.39 1.61 -5.13
N VAL A 276 15.79 0.41 -4.72
CA VAL A 276 16.23 0.14 -3.34
C VAL A 276 17.27 1.16 -2.87
N GLN A 277 16.94 1.88 -1.81
CA GLN A 277 17.80 2.90 -1.20
C GLN A 277 18.87 2.23 -0.33
N LEU A 278 20.10 2.77 -0.30
CA LEU A 278 21.25 2.18 0.43
C LEU A 278 21.99 3.21 1.31
N ASP A 279 21.27 4.24 1.74
CA ASP A 279 21.78 5.28 2.63
C ASP A 279 21.54 4.88 4.10
N GLY A 280 22.56 5.01 4.95
CA GLY A 280 22.46 4.66 6.38
C GLY A 280 23.77 4.29 7.06
N GLU A 281 23.67 3.67 8.24
CA GLU A 281 24.82 3.19 9.04
C GLU A 281 24.94 1.66 9.08
N ILE A 282 26.17 1.19 9.29
CA ILE A 282 26.49 -0.20 9.64
C ILE A 282 26.75 -0.28 11.15
N VAL A 283 25.93 -1.06 11.86
CA VAL A 283 26.03 -1.32 13.30
C VAL A 283 26.50 -2.74 13.56
N VAL A 284 26.90 -3.05 14.80
CA VAL A 284 27.13 -4.43 15.26
C VAL A 284 25.88 -4.92 15.98
N VAL A 285 25.40 -6.13 15.66
CA VAL A 285 24.27 -6.77 16.38
C VAL A 285 24.80 -7.62 17.53
N GLU A 286 24.42 -7.30 18.75
CA GLU A 286 24.85 -7.98 19.97
C GLU A 286 23.63 -8.54 20.74
N LYS A 287 23.87 -9.52 21.62
CA LYS A 287 22.83 -9.99 22.55
C LYS A 287 22.62 -8.90 23.59
N SER A 288 21.37 -8.51 23.85
CA SER A 288 21.09 -7.61 24.97
C SER A 288 21.46 -8.26 26.30
N GLU A 289 22.04 -7.47 27.20
CA GLU A 289 22.23 -7.86 28.59
C GLU A 289 20.96 -7.60 29.43
N SER A 290 19.99 -6.86 28.89
CA SER A 290 18.78 -6.42 29.62
C SER A 290 17.60 -7.38 29.48
N SER A 291 17.47 -8.08 28.35
CA SER A 291 16.40 -9.03 28.05
C SER A 291 16.86 -10.08 27.02
N ASP A 292 16.35 -11.31 27.14
CA ASP A 292 16.56 -12.33 26.11
C ASP A 292 15.79 -12.06 24.81
N ASP A 293 14.71 -11.28 24.88
CA ASP A 293 13.88 -10.87 23.74
C ASP A 293 14.37 -9.57 23.08
N ALA A 294 15.56 -9.08 23.45
CA ALA A 294 16.15 -7.85 22.94
C ALA A 294 17.53 -8.08 22.30
N LEU A 295 17.86 -7.21 21.35
CA LEU A 295 19.13 -7.14 20.64
C LEU A 295 19.73 -5.76 20.84
N THR A 296 21.02 -5.66 21.13
CA THR A 296 21.70 -4.37 21.19
C THR A 296 22.32 -4.08 19.82
N LEU A 297 21.82 -3.04 19.15
CA LEU A 297 22.42 -2.45 17.96
C LEU A 297 23.46 -1.44 18.40
N ARG A 298 24.75 -1.75 18.22
CA ARG A 298 25.86 -0.90 18.63
C ARG A 298 26.47 -0.16 17.42
N PRO A 299 26.32 1.17 17.33
CA PRO A 299 27.03 1.97 16.32
C PRO A 299 28.55 1.79 16.43
N HIS A 300 29.23 1.85 15.29
CA HIS A 300 30.71 1.87 15.28
C HIS A 300 31.26 3.22 15.74
N ASN A 301 30.50 4.29 15.53
CA ASN A 301 30.83 5.63 16.02
C ASN A 301 30.44 5.77 17.50
N SER A 302 31.44 5.86 18.38
CA SER A 302 31.25 5.97 19.84
C SER A 302 30.58 7.27 20.32
N LEU A 303 30.11 8.12 19.41
CA LEU A 303 29.32 9.32 19.71
C LEU A 303 27.80 9.06 19.62
N MET A 304 27.38 7.91 19.08
CA MET A 304 25.98 7.49 19.06
C MET A 304 25.72 6.46 20.14
N GLU A 305 24.52 6.51 20.74
CA GLU A 305 24.10 5.56 21.77
C GLU A 305 23.69 4.22 21.15
N SER A 306 23.89 3.13 21.90
CA SER A 306 23.42 1.81 21.49
C SER A 306 21.90 1.73 21.60
N VAL A 307 21.27 1.09 20.62
CA VAL A 307 19.81 0.95 20.51
C VAL A 307 19.39 -0.45 20.90
N GLU A 308 18.38 -0.57 21.76
CA GLU A 308 17.71 -1.85 21.98
C GLU A 308 16.65 -2.09 20.89
N TRP A 309 16.73 -3.25 20.25
CA TRP A 309 15.84 -3.68 19.17
C TRP A 309 15.13 -4.96 19.61
N MET A 310 13.84 -4.82 19.94
CA MET A 310 13.02 -5.88 20.51
C MET A 310 12.55 -6.87 19.44
N VAL A 311 12.74 -8.17 19.69
CA VAL A 311 12.29 -9.27 18.82
C VAL A 311 10.77 -9.34 18.82
N GLY A 312 10.15 -9.26 17.64
CA GLY A 312 8.70 -9.38 17.45
C GLY A 312 7.83 -8.32 18.15
N ALA A 313 8.40 -7.21 18.62
CA ALA A 313 7.61 -6.17 19.28
C ALA A 313 6.70 -5.40 18.31
N GLU A 314 5.58 -4.91 18.81
CA GLU A 314 4.72 -3.97 18.09
C GLU A 314 5.20 -2.52 18.27
N ALA A 315 4.90 -1.68 17.28
CA ALA A 315 5.15 -0.25 17.31
C ALA A 315 4.05 0.53 16.59
N ASN A 316 3.75 1.74 17.06
CA ASN A 316 2.88 2.66 16.33
C ASN A 316 3.58 3.09 15.02
N SER A 317 2.91 2.98 13.86
CA SER A 317 3.48 3.55 12.64
C SER A 317 3.50 5.08 12.74
N SER A 318 4.69 5.68 12.67
CA SER A 318 4.92 7.13 12.77
C SER A 318 4.57 7.91 11.49
N LEU A 319 3.92 7.26 10.53
CA LEU A 319 3.45 7.82 9.27
C LEU A 319 2.20 8.69 9.52
N ASP A 320 1.88 9.63 8.62
CA ASP A 320 0.80 10.62 8.82
C ASP A 320 -0.59 9.97 8.69
N ASN A 321 -1.03 9.29 9.76
CA ASN A 321 -2.21 8.42 9.83
C ASN A 321 -3.52 9.21 9.63
N ARG A 322 -3.99 9.33 8.38
CA ARG A 322 -5.19 10.13 8.02
C ARG A 322 -6.20 9.42 7.12
N GLY A 323 -6.03 8.13 6.87
CA GLY A 323 -6.95 7.32 6.09
C GLY A 323 -7.47 6.09 6.83
N GLU A 324 -8.10 5.19 6.09
CA GLU A 324 -8.71 3.97 6.63
C GLU A 324 -7.67 2.84 6.75
N LEU A 325 -6.75 2.71 5.78
CA LEU A 325 -5.67 1.74 5.88
C LEU A 325 -4.76 2.06 7.07
N SER A 326 -4.53 3.35 7.37
CA SER A 326 -3.77 3.76 8.56
C SER A 326 -4.42 3.40 9.92
N GLN A 327 -5.65 2.87 9.92
CA GLN A 327 -6.34 2.36 11.12
C GLN A 327 -6.33 0.82 11.21
N ILE A 328 -5.80 0.11 10.19
CA ILE A 328 -5.59 -1.34 10.26
C ILE A 328 -4.68 -1.64 11.46
N ASN A 329 -5.08 -2.64 12.25
CA ASN A 329 -4.45 -2.99 13.53
C ASN A 329 -4.24 -1.77 14.47
N GLU A 330 -5.20 -0.86 14.52
CA GLU A 330 -5.14 0.38 15.32
C GLU A 330 -3.96 1.32 14.93
N GLY A 331 -3.40 1.16 13.73
CA GLY A 331 -2.19 1.88 13.30
C GLY A 331 -0.89 1.30 13.89
N ARG A 332 -0.94 0.12 14.51
CA ARG A 332 0.23 -0.61 15.02
C ARG A 332 0.76 -1.58 13.97
N GLY A 333 2.05 -1.53 13.71
CA GLY A 333 2.80 -2.53 12.95
C GLY A 333 3.88 -3.16 13.83
N LEU A 334 4.88 -3.78 13.22
CA LEU A 334 6.02 -4.33 13.95
C LEU A 334 7.17 -3.33 14.12
N ALA A 335 8.00 -3.56 15.14
CA ALA A 335 9.21 -2.80 15.42
C ALA A 335 10.35 -3.29 14.52
N GLY A 336 10.89 -2.40 13.69
CA GLY A 336 11.83 -2.78 12.63
C GLY A 336 12.45 -1.57 11.94
N ALA A 337 13.50 -1.83 11.18
CA ALA A 337 14.30 -0.85 10.47
C ALA A 337 13.85 -0.70 9.00
N PHE A 338 14.24 0.41 8.37
CA PHE A 338 14.05 0.67 6.93
C PHE A 338 15.40 0.79 6.21
N PRO A 339 16.22 -0.29 6.18
CA PRO A 339 17.52 -0.25 5.51
C PRO A 339 17.43 -0.03 4.00
N TYR A 340 16.29 -0.33 3.37
CA TYR A 340 16.16 -0.42 1.91
C TYR A 340 15.15 0.58 1.31
N GLY A 341 14.76 1.59 2.08
CA GLY A 341 13.68 2.53 1.74
C GLY A 341 12.30 2.09 2.27
N PRO A 342 11.19 2.74 1.82
CA PRO A 342 9.85 2.58 2.39
C PRO A 342 8.99 1.46 1.75
N ALA A 343 9.57 0.61 0.91
CA ALA A 343 8.86 -0.52 0.29
C ALA A 343 8.48 -1.61 1.31
N PHE A 344 9.33 -1.83 2.31
CA PHE A 344 9.17 -2.86 3.33
C PHE A 344 10.04 -2.56 4.55
N GLN A 345 9.64 -3.11 5.69
CA GLN A 345 10.38 -3.05 6.95
C GLN A 345 11.17 -4.34 7.16
N VAL A 346 12.38 -4.25 7.71
CA VAL A 346 13.13 -5.41 8.20
C VAL A 346 12.92 -5.52 9.70
N VAL A 347 12.38 -6.65 10.14
CA VAL A 347 11.97 -6.94 11.53
C VAL A 347 12.82 -8.09 12.09
N PRO A 348 13.24 -8.05 13.37
CA PRO A 348 13.88 -9.18 14.03
C PRO A 348 12.78 -10.16 14.43
N ALA A 349 12.56 -11.17 13.58
CA ALA A 349 11.45 -12.11 13.70
C ALA A 349 11.76 -13.28 14.65
N GLY A 350 13.04 -13.57 14.88
CA GLY A 350 13.46 -14.66 15.76
C GLY A 350 14.89 -14.52 16.25
N ARG A 351 15.26 -15.36 17.22
CA ARG A 351 16.60 -15.44 17.80
C ARG A 351 17.01 -16.90 17.97
N SER A 352 18.21 -17.22 17.50
CA SER A 352 18.88 -18.50 17.72
C SER A 352 20.01 -18.34 18.76
N GLU A 353 20.68 -19.44 19.13
CA GLU A 353 21.86 -19.36 19.99
C GLU A 353 23.01 -18.54 19.36
N VAL A 354 23.08 -18.52 18.03
CA VAL A 354 24.21 -18.01 17.24
C VAL A 354 23.97 -16.66 16.56
N GLY A 355 22.71 -16.24 16.38
CA GLY A 355 22.36 -14.98 15.71
C GLY A 355 20.88 -14.61 15.76
N VAL A 356 20.56 -13.45 15.19
CA VAL A 356 19.18 -12.98 14.92
C VAL A 356 18.69 -13.53 13.58
N GLU A 357 17.40 -13.83 13.49
CA GLU A 357 16.68 -14.14 12.26
C GLU A 357 15.79 -12.95 11.89
N THR A 358 15.90 -12.45 10.66
CA THR A 358 15.12 -11.30 10.19
C THR A 358 14.13 -11.69 9.11
N ALA A 359 13.01 -10.96 9.07
CA ALA A 359 11.98 -11.08 8.06
C ALA A 359 11.61 -9.71 7.48
N LEU A 360 11.08 -9.73 6.26
CA LEU A 360 10.45 -8.59 5.61
C LEU A 360 8.97 -8.54 5.99
N TYR A 361 8.49 -7.33 6.27
CA TYR A 361 7.08 -7.01 6.40
C TYR A 361 6.72 -5.86 5.48
N PHE A 362 5.64 -6.02 4.74
CA PHE A 362 5.10 -5.04 3.81
C PHE A 362 3.88 -4.35 4.42
N ARG A 363 3.45 -3.25 3.80
CA ARG A 363 2.22 -2.52 4.09
C ARG A 363 1.35 -2.50 2.85
N SER A 364 0.08 -2.18 3.01
CA SER A 364 -0.79 -1.89 1.87
C SER A 364 -0.99 -0.39 1.71
N CYS A 365 -1.09 0.07 0.48
CA CYS A 365 -1.24 1.48 0.12
C CYS A 365 -2.24 1.66 -1.03
N ARG A 366 -3.07 2.71 -0.97
CA ARG A 366 -4.04 3.06 -2.02
C ARG A 366 -4.23 4.57 -2.15
N GLN A 367 -4.62 5.05 -3.33
CA GLN A 367 -4.83 6.48 -3.56
C GLN A 367 -6.13 6.99 -2.91
N ALA A 368 -6.01 7.71 -1.81
CA ALA A 368 -7.11 8.40 -1.11
C ALA A 368 -7.31 9.83 -1.64
N GLY A 369 -7.63 9.93 -2.94
CA GLY A 369 -7.82 11.20 -3.64
C GLY A 369 -6.49 11.91 -3.93
N ALA A 370 -6.20 13.00 -3.21
CA ALA A 370 -4.95 13.77 -3.37
C ALA A 370 -3.84 13.37 -2.39
N LEU A 371 -4.11 12.41 -1.50
CA LEU A 371 -3.16 11.86 -0.54
C LEU A 371 -3.09 10.34 -0.73
N LEU A 372 -1.99 9.75 -0.29
CA LEU A 372 -1.85 8.31 -0.15
C LEU A 372 -2.30 7.88 1.24
N ASP A 373 -3.09 6.81 1.31
CA ASP A 373 -3.49 6.11 2.54
C ASP A 373 -2.73 4.79 2.57
N CYS A 374 -1.99 4.54 3.64
CA CYS A 374 -1.22 3.30 3.83
C CYS A 374 -1.44 2.75 5.22
N SER A 375 -1.38 1.42 5.35
CA SER A 375 -1.34 0.75 6.65
C SER A 375 0.05 0.78 7.28
N ALA A 376 0.12 0.40 8.56
CA ALA A 376 1.36 0.01 9.19
C ALA A 376 1.90 -1.29 8.55
N TYR A 377 3.21 -1.55 8.69
CA TYR A 377 3.83 -2.77 8.17
C TYR A 377 3.42 -3.99 9.00
N GLY A 378 2.85 -4.99 8.33
CA GLY A 378 2.32 -6.20 8.96
C GLY A 378 1.99 -7.35 7.99
N ILE A 379 2.16 -7.15 6.68
CA ILE A 379 2.01 -8.21 5.68
C ILE A 379 3.31 -9.01 5.61
N GLY A 380 3.33 -10.21 6.18
CA GLY A 380 4.53 -11.03 6.35
C GLY A 380 4.29 -12.19 7.33
N PRO A 381 5.32 -12.85 7.87
CA PRO A 381 6.75 -12.67 7.57
C PRO A 381 7.15 -13.32 6.25
N ILE A 382 8.02 -12.64 5.49
CA ILE A 382 8.87 -13.26 4.48
C ILE A 382 10.30 -13.36 5.04
N PRO A 383 10.86 -14.57 5.24
CA PRO A 383 12.23 -14.73 5.73
C PRO A 383 13.26 -13.98 4.85
N LEU A 384 14.16 -13.23 5.48
CA LEU A 384 15.22 -12.48 4.78
C LEU A 384 16.56 -13.18 4.92
N ALA A 385 17.15 -13.13 6.13
CA ALA A 385 18.47 -13.66 6.42
C ALA A 385 18.68 -13.84 7.94
N SER A 386 19.69 -14.63 8.30
CA SER A 386 20.15 -14.77 9.69
C SER A 386 21.52 -14.13 9.86
N PHE A 387 21.68 -13.28 10.87
CA PHE A 387 22.91 -12.53 11.14
C PHE A 387 23.55 -12.99 12.46
N PRO A 388 24.80 -13.50 12.45
CA PRO A 388 25.47 -13.92 13.68
C PRO A 388 25.66 -12.77 14.67
N PHE A 389 25.68 -13.06 15.97
CA PHE A 389 26.05 -12.06 16.97
C PHE A 389 27.49 -11.59 16.79
N GLY A 390 27.71 -10.29 16.97
CA GLY A 390 28.99 -9.62 16.68
C GLY A 390 29.23 -9.38 15.19
N SER A 391 28.27 -9.67 14.31
CA SER A 391 28.35 -9.32 12.89
C SER A 391 27.84 -7.91 12.60
N ASN A 392 28.33 -7.36 11.50
CA ASN A 392 27.90 -6.07 10.97
C ASN A 392 26.53 -6.21 10.29
N PHE A 393 25.62 -5.28 10.59
CA PHE A 393 24.27 -5.22 10.03
C PHE A 393 23.99 -3.80 9.54
N PHE A 394 23.32 -3.68 8.41
CA PHE A 394 22.97 -2.41 7.80
C PHE A 394 21.54 -2.02 8.19
N VAL A 395 21.35 -0.80 8.70
CA VAL A 395 20.08 -0.39 9.33
C VAL A 395 19.34 0.75 8.61
N GLY A 396 19.97 1.41 7.63
CA GLY A 396 19.40 2.59 6.96
C GLY A 396 19.54 3.89 7.78
N GLU A 397 19.22 5.04 7.18
CA GLU A 397 19.39 6.36 7.82
C GLU A 397 18.56 6.57 9.11
N ASN A 398 17.43 5.88 9.25
CA ASN A 398 16.41 6.21 10.26
C ASN A 398 16.21 5.17 11.39
N ALA A 399 16.92 4.05 11.39
CA ALA A 399 16.69 3.02 12.41
C ALA A 399 17.08 3.46 13.83
N LEU A 400 18.17 4.22 13.97
CA LEU A 400 18.64 4.70 15.27
C LEU A 400 17.74 5.81 15.85
N SER A 401 16.94 6.51 15.03
CA SER A 401 15.94 7.48 15.50
C SER A 401 14.58 6.85 15.78
N LEU A 402 14.22 5.74 15.09
CA LEU A 402 13.00 4.97 15.40
C LEU A 402 13.11 4.21 16.73
N ALA A 403 14.33 3.89 17.16
CA ALA A 403 14.67 3.32 18.47
C ALA A 403 13.96 3.99 19.66
N GLU A 404 13.92 5.33 19.69
CA GLU A 404 13.30 6.09 20.78
C GLU A 404 11.79 5.83 20.90
N SER A 405 11.15 5.29 19.86
CA SER A 405 9.73 4.88 19.85
C SER A 405 9.50 3.41 20.20
N PHE A 406 10.54 2.59 20.29
CA PHE A 406 10.46 1.16 20.64
C PHE A 406 10.71 0.87 22.12
N ALA A 407 10.93 1.90 22.95
CA ALA A 407 10.89 1.73 24.39
C ALA A 407 9.51 1.21 24.80
N PRO A 408 9.40 0.11 25.58
CA PRO A 408 8.11 -0.29 26.14
C PRO A 408 7.56 0.89 26.95
N PRO A 409 6.23 1.13 26.94
CA PRO A 409 5.65 2.24 27.68
C PRO A 409 6.09 2.10 29.15
N ALA A 410 6.84 3.08 29.63
CA ALA A 410 7.42 3.06 30.97
C ALA A 410 6.31 2.72 31.96
N GLU A 411 6.50 1.63 32.72
CA GLU A 411 5.49 1.03 33.58
C GLU A 411 4.88 2.13 34.46
N ILE A 412 3.64 2.54 34.13
CA ILE A 412 3.00 3.67 34.80
C ILE A 412 2.67 3.19 36.19
N VAL A 413 3.57 3.49 37.14
CA VAL A 413 3.32 3.34 38.57
C VAL A 413 2.04 4.11 38.86
N GLU A 414 0.98 3.36 39.16
CA GLU A 414 -0.40 3.85 39.26
C GLU A 414 -0.57 4.73 40.51
N SER A 415 -0.09 5.97 40.44
CA SER A 415 -0.39 7.02 41.41
C SER A 415 -1.45 7.95 40.83
N VAL A 416 -2.70 7.47 40.85
CA VAL A 416 -3.90 8.27 40.62
C VAL A 416 -3.89 9.48 41.58
N PRO A 417 -4.14 10.68 41.05
CA PRO A 417 -5.25 11.46 41.61
C PRO A 417 -6.34 11.69 40.55
N GLU A 418 -7.59 11.46 40.94
CA GLU A 418 -8.78 11.76 40.15
C GLU A 418 -8.91 13.25 39.82
N THR A 419 -9.80 13.53 38.85
CA THR A 419 -10.41 14.83 38.52
C THR A 419 -9.52 15.91 37.87
N GLU A 420 -9.52 15.94 36.53
CA GLU A 420 -9.59 17.22 35.79
C GLU A 420 -10.27 17.11 34.41
N GLU A 421 -11.46 16.50 34.32
CA GLU A 421 -12.39 16.81 33.22
C GLU A 421 -12.95 18.23 33.43
N ALA A 422 -12.20 19.23 32.98
CA ALA A 422 -12.59 20.63 33.07
C ALA A 422 -13.86 20.89 32.24
N ASN A 423 -14.92 21.29 32.94
CA ASN A 423 -16.29 21.37 32.45
C ASN A 423 -16.46 22.46 31.36
N VAL A 424 -16.30 22.10 30.08
CA VAL A 424 -16.35 23.01 28.92
C VAL A 424 -17.63 23.88 28.89
N LEU A 425 -18.74 23.35 29.43
CA LEU A 425 -20.01 24.07 29.51
C LEU A 425 -19.96 25.27 30.47
N GLU A 426 -19.16 25.19 31.53
CA GLU A 426 -19.03 26.23 32.55
C GLU A 426 -18.25 27.43 32.01
N THR A 427 -17.15 27.20 31.29
CA THR A 427 -16.37 28.24 30.60
C THR A 427 -17.20 28.99 29.54
N VAL A 428 -18.09 28.30 28.82
CA VAL A 428 -18.98 28.92 27.82
C VAL A 428 -20.04 29.82 28.49
N VAL A 429 -20.57 29.41 29.65
CA VAL A 429 -21.53 30.21 30.43
C VAL A 429 -20.86 31.44 31.05
N GLU A 430 -19.61 31.33 31.50
CA GLU A 430 -18.85 32.43 32.10
C GLU A 430 -18.54 33.54 31.07
N ILE A 431 -18.00 33.18 29.90
CA ILE A 431 -17.71 34.13 28.80
C ILE A 431 -18.98 34.83 28.27
N ALA A 432 -20.13 34.14 28.29
CA ALA A 432 -21.42 34.71 27.93
C ALA A 432 -21.93 35.73 28.96
N ASN A 433 -21.58 35.57 30.24
CA ASN A 433 -21.97 36.49 31.31
C ASN A 433 -21.10 37.77 31.35
N GLU A 434 -19.84 37.71 30.93
CA GLU A 434 -18.97 38.89 30.85
C GLU A 434 -19.33 39.82 29.67
N ASN A 435 -19.79 39.26 28.53
CA ASN A 435 -20.07 40.02 27.32
C ASN A 435 -21.54 40.47 27.18
N LYS A 436 -22.01 41.32 28.11
CA LYS A 436 -23.36 41.88 28.10
C LYS A 436 -23.57 42.91 26.98
N GLY A 437 -23.82 42.41 25.77
CA GLY A 437 -24.19 43.20 24.60
C GLY A 437 -24.57 42.31 23.41
N PRO A 438 -25.15 42.88 22.33
CA PRO A 438 -25.67 42.11 21.19
C PRO A 438 -24.60 41.26 20.47
N ILE A 439 -23.32 41.60 20.63
CA ILE A 439 -22.19 40.84 20.07
C ILE A 439 -22.02 39.49 20.79
N GLY A 440 -22.19 39.43 22.12
CA GLY A 440 -22.08 38.19 22.88
C GLY A 440 -23.17 37.18 22.48
N THR A 441 -24.40 37.66 22.28
CA THR A 441 -25.53 36.83 21.84
C THR A 441 -25.30 36.25 20.44
N VAL A 442 -24.72 37.03 19.51
CA VAL A 442 -24.42 36.56 18.14
C VAL A 442 -23.34 35.46 18.14
N ILE A 443 -22.32 35.56 19.00
CA ILE A 443 -21.25 34.56 19.09
C ILE A 443 -21.80 33.21 19.58
N VAL A 444 -22.63 33.21 20.63
CA VAL A 444 -23.25 31.97 21.15
C VAL A 444 -24.18 31.32 20.12
N VAL A 445 -25.00 32.11 19.41
CA VAL A 445 -25.90 31.59 18.37
C VAL A 445 -25.12 31.01 17.18
N LEU A 446 -24.01 31.63 16.76
CA LEU A 446 -23.17 31.12 15.69
C LEU A 446 -22.41 29.84 16.07
N ALA A 447 -21.95 29.71 17.32
CA ALA A 447 -21.32 28.49 17.81
C ALA A 447 -22.31 27.31 17.79
N LEU A 448 -23.55 27.52 18.28
CA LEU A 448 -24.59 26.47 18.31
C LEU A 448 -25.12 26.11 16.91
N ALA A 449 -25.28 27.09 16.02
CA ALA A 449 -25.70 26.85 14.64
C ALA A 449 -24.59 26.21 13.79
N GLY A 450 -23.33 26.60 13.99
CA GLY A 450 -22.19 25.97 13.33
C GLY A 450 -21.97 24.53 13.78
N GLY A 451 -22.06 24.28 15.10
CA GLY A 451 -21.91 22.94 15.66
C GLY A 451 -22.97 21.94 15.16
N THR A 452 -24.23 22.36 15.01
CA THR A 452 -25.29 21.47 14.50
C THR A 452 -25.17 21.15 13.00
N VAL A 453 -24.70 22.10 12.18
CA VAL A 453 -24.41 21.85 10.75
C VAL A 453 -23.15 21.00 10.57
N TRP A 454 -22.13 21.17 11.42
CA TRP A 454 -20.89 20.36 11.38
C TRP A 454 -21.14 18.92 11.84
N TRP A 455 -21.88 18.74 12.94
CA TRP A 455 -22.31 17.44 13.47
C TRP A 455 -23.10 16.62 12.44
N ALA A 456 -23.97 17.28 11.67
CA ALA A 456 -24.74 16.64 10.60
C ALA A 456 -23.94 16.28 9.34
N LEU A 457 -22.68 16.74 9.21
CA LEU A 457 -21.90 16.59 7.98
C LEU A 457 -20.60 15.79 8.11
N LYS A 458 -19.81 15.88 9.20
CA LYS A 458 -18.55 15.09 9.32
C LYS A 458 -17.84 15.02 10.70
N GLY A 459 -18.53 15.11 11.84
CA GLY A 459 -17.97 14.64 13.13
C GLY A 459 -18.06 15.57 14.34
N ASP A 460 -17.21 15.32 15.33
CA ASP A 460 -17.29 15.80 16.72
C ASP A 460 -17.45 17.34 16.86
N PRO A 461 -18.51 17.84 17.53
CA PRO A 461 -18.75 19.28 17.72
C PRO A 461 -17.70 19.98 18.59
N ILE A 462 -16.97 19.28 19.46
CA ILE A 462 -15.98 19.90 20.37
C ILE A 462 -14.81 20.49 19.57
N GLN A 463 -14.33 19.77 18.55
CA GLN A 463 -13.24 20.22 17.67
C GLN A 463 -13.58 21.53 16.92
N PHE A 464 -14.82 21.67 16.44
CA PHE A 464 -15.27 22.87 15.73
C PHE A 464 -15.27 24.11 16.63
N VAL A 465 -15.68 23.96 17.90
CA VAL A 465 -15.64 25.04 18.89
C VAL A 465 -14.18 25.45 19.17
N VAL A 466 -13.28 24.49 19.41
CA VAL A 466 -11.85 24.78 19.67
C VAL A 466 -11.18 25.51 18.50
N LEU A 467 -11.44 25.09 17.25
CA LEU A 467 -10.86 25.70 16.05
C LEU A 467 -11.39 27.12 15.79
N THR A 468 -12.70 27.34 15.94
CA THR A 468 -13.30 28.68 15.76
C THR A 468 -12.81 29.67 16.82
N PHE A 469 -12.69 29.25 18.09
CA PHE A 469 -12.10 30.08 19.15
C PHE A 469 -10.62 30.39 18.90
N ARG A 470 -9.80 29.42 18.46
CA ARG A 470 -8.39 29.67 18.07
C ARG A 470 -8.27 30.73 16.97
N TRP A 471 -9.16 30.72 15.97
CA TRP A 471 -9.17 31.70 14.88
C TRP A 471 -9.54 33.12 15.36
N VAL A 472 -10.54 33.24 16.25
CA VAL A 472 -10.93 34.51 16.87
C VAL A 472 -9.81 35.11 17.72
N ILE A 473 -9.10 34.29 18.51
CA ILE A 473 -7.96 34.72 19.33
C ILE A 473 -6.78 35.17 18.45
N ALA A 474 -6.47 34.45 17.36
CA ALA A 474 -5.45 34.86 16.40
C ALA A 474 -5.81 36.19 15.70
N GLY A 475 -7.08 36.40 15.38
CA GLY A 475 -7.61 37.63 14.78
C GLY A 475 -7.58 38.85 15.70
N SER A 476 -7.63 38.66 17.02
CA SER A 476 -7.50 39.77 17.99
C SER A 476 -6.03 40.20 18.18
N ARG A 477 -5.08 39.24 18.22
CA ARG A 477 -3.64 39.54 18.31
C ARG A 477 -3.13 40.34 17.10
N ARG A 478 -3.55 40.00 15.86
CA ARG A 478 -3.16 40.77 14.65
C ARG A 478 -3.67 42.22 14.65
N ARG A 479 -4.76 42.54 15.37
CA ARG A 479 -5.28 43.91 15.49
C ARG A 479 -4.50 44.79 16.48
N LYS A 480 -3.72 44.20 17.41
CA LYS A 480 -2.89 44.95 18.38
C LYS A 480 -1.52 45.39 17.84
N LEU A 481 -1.11 44.95 16.65
CA LEU A 481 0.21 45.23 16.06
C LEU A 481 0.18 46.27 14.92
N ARG A 482 -0.90 47.04 14.75
CA ARG A 482 -1.07 47.96 13.60
C ARG A 482 -1.53 49.39 13.92
N SER A 483 -1.31 49.85 15.16
CA SER A 483 -1.67 51.20 15.60
C SER A 483 -0.53 51.89 16.38
N ASN A 484 0.43 52.48 15.66
CA ASN A 484 1.02 53.80 15.96
C ASN A 484 2.11 54.19 14.94
N PRO A 485 1.88 55.27 14.18
CA PRO A 485 2.96 56.13 13.70
C PRO A 485 2.79 57.62 14.09
N ALA A 486 3.93 58.29 14.30
CA ALA A 486 4.15 59.75 14.26
C ALA A 486 3.69 60.68 15.42
N GLU A 487 4.63 60.94 16.35
CA GLU A 487 5.08 62.21 16.99
C GLU A 487 6.12 61.77 18.06
N GLU A 488 7.31 62.32 18.31
CA GLU A 488 8.03 63.60 18.09
C GLU A 488 9.40 63.32 17.41
N ALA A 489 9.95 64.10 16.47
CA ALA A 489 10.38 65.51 16.48
C ALA A 489 11.81 65.77 17.06
N GLU A 490 12.71 66.17 16.14
CA GLU A 490 13.93 67.00 16.28
C GLU A 490 15.05 66.68 17.31
N ALA A 491 16.28 66.45 16.79
CA ALA A 491 17.45 67.30 17.09
C ALA A 491 18.72 66.96 16.26
N GLN A 492 19.27 67.99 15.59
CA GLN A 492 20.70 68.24 15.28
C GLN A 492 21.46 67.25 14.35
N LEU A 493 21.83 67.64 13.12
CA LEU A 493 22.99 68.48 12.72
C LEU A 493 24.37 67.79 12.87
N GLY A 494 25.01 67.45 11.74
CA GLY A 494 26.43 67.06 11.72
C GLY A 494 26.89 66.18 10.54
N THR A 495 27.17 66.78 9.39
CA THR A 495 28.22 66.29 8.46
C THR A 495 29.45 67.20 8.59
N PRO A 496 30.63 66.92 7.99
CA PRO A 496 31.06 65.75 7.20
C PRO A 496 32.43 65.16 7.66
N SER A 497 32.97 64.19 6.89
CA SER A 497 34.28 64.32 6.19
C SER A 497 35.24 63.11 6.23
N ASP A 498 35.71 62.75 5.03
CA ASP A 498 37.06 62.26 4.65
C ASP A 498 37.69 60.97 5.21
N LYS A 499 38.10 60.12 4.25
CA LYS A 499 39.36 59.32 4.19
C LYS A 499 39.52 58.22 5.29
N LYS A 500 40.26 57.12 5.08
CA LYS A 500 41.35 56.79 4.14
C LYS A 500 41.61 55.28 4.20
N SER A 501 41.99 54.63 3.08
CA SER A 501 42.84 53.40 3.03
C SER A 501 42.37 52.15 3.82
N ARG A 502 42.72 50.90 3.46
CA ARG A 502 43.90 50.39 2.76
C ARG A 502 43.60 48.98 2.24
N SER A 503 44.38 48.52 1.27
CA SER A 503 44.47 47.14 0.83
C SER A 503 44.78 46.15 1.97
N LEU A 504 44.10 44.99 1.97
CA LEU A 504 44.66 43.74 1.45
C LEU A 504 43.52 42.78 1.05
#